data_AF-A0AAX0Z248-F1
#
_entry.id   AF-A0AAX0Z248-F1
#
_cell.length_a   1.000
_cell.length_b   1.000
_cell.length_c   1.000
_cell.angle_alpha   90.00
_cell.angle_beta   90.00
_cell.angle_gamma   90.00
#
_symmetry.space_group_name_H-M   'P 1'
#
loop_
_entity.id
_entity.type
_entity.pdbx_description
1 polymer ?
#
loop_
_entity_poly.entity_id
_entity_poly.type
_entity_poly.pdbx_seq_one_letter_code
_entity_poly.pdbx_strand_id
1 'polypeptide(L)'
;MKKSILITLLLSSAVLTGCNSIKEAAGNMVLGEDLIQASEKLDVCDMSGLNTLENIAKNEHNMRNSVALLALGENYAASGNTSKVNAIAKQLQVQTPKKTLAYIKSELIKSGHKLQQNRIKNGFTGNCK
;
A
#
# COMPACT_ATOMS: atom_id res chain seq x y z
N MET A 1 17.15 -12.86 -2.18
CA MET A 1 16.13 -13.74 -1.57
C MET A 1 15.41 -13.14 -0.35
N LYS A 2 16.01 -12.23 0.43
CA LYS A 2 15.36 -11.62 1.62
C LYS A 2 14.20 -10.65 1.31
N LYS A 3 14.29 -9.85 0.23
CA LYS A 3 13.25 -8.84 -0.14
C LYS A 3 11.89 -9.45 -0.54
N SER A 4 11.87 -10.57 -1.29
CA SER A 4 10.61 -11.18 -1.75
C SER A 4 9.78 -11.85 -0.65
N ILE A 5 10.42 -12.31 0.42
CA ILE A 5 9.71 -12.96 1.54
C ILE A 5 8.93 -11.92 2.33
N LEU A 6 9.51 -10.74 2.58
CA LEU A 6 8.82 -9.69 3.35
C LEU A 6 7.67 -9.04 2.58
N ILE A 7 7.77 -8.84 1.27
CA ILE A 7 6.65 -8.31 0.45
C ILE A 7 5.49 -9.32 0.43
N THR A 8 5.82 -10.62 0.38
CA THR A 8 4.81 -11.69 0.52
C THR A 8 4.18 -11.68 1.92
N LEU A 9 4.97 -11.34 2.96
CA LEU A 9 4.49 -11.19 4.33
C LEU A 9 3.54 -9.99 4.49
N LEU A 10 3.88 -8.85 3.88
CA LEU A 10 3.05 -7.64 3.88
C LEU A 10 1.72 -7.85 3.14
N LEU A 11 1.73 -8.61 2.05
CA LEU A 11 0.52 -8.99 1.32
C LEU A 11 -0.35 -10.02 2.09
N SER A 12 0.22 -10.76 3.04
CA SER A 12 -0.46 -11.83 3.79
C SER A 12 -0.82 -11.47 5.24
N SER A 13 -0.38 -10.32 5.76
CA SER A 13 -0.59 -9.94 7.16
C SER A 13 -1.99 -9.39 7.43
N ALA A 14 -2.97 -10.29 7.47
CA ALA A 14 -4.24 -10.10 8.17
C ALA A 14 -4.21 -10.71 9.60
N VAL A 15 -3.02 -11.04 10.14
CA VAL A 15 -2.89 -11.76 11.41
C VAL A 15 -1.84 -11.05 12.28
N LEU A 16 -2.15 -10.89 13.57
CA LEU A 16 -1.33 -10.41 14.70
C LEU A 16 -1.79 -9.08 15.34
N THR A 17 -2.98 -9.12 15.94
CA THR A 17 -3.64 -8.09 16.74
C THR A 17 -3.14 -8.01 18.21
N GLY A 18 -1.83 -8.11 18.46
CA GLY A 18 -1.28 -8.19 19.84
C GLY A 18 0.07 -7.53 20.12
N CYS A 19 0.67 -6.80 19.16
CA CYS A 19 1.97 -6.12 19.34
C CYS A 19 1.96 -4.71 18.72
N ASN A 20 0.90 -3.92 18.91
CA ASN A 20 0.70 -2.70 18.11
C ASN A 20 1.81 -1.66 18.29
N SER A 21 2.21 -1.31 19.52
CA SER A 21 3.18 -0.22 19.74
C SER A 21 4.61 -0.53 19.28
N ILE A 22 5.10 -1.75 19.50
CA ILE A 22 6.45 -2.16 19.07
C ILE A 22 6.49 -2.38 17.55
N LYS A 23 5.40 -2.86 16.94
CA LYS A 23 5.30 -2.99 15.48
C LYS A 23 5.12 -1.66 14.78
N GLU A 24 4.38 -0.71 15.36
CA GLU A 24 4.36 0.67 14.90
C GLU A 24 5.74 1.28 15.00
N ALA A 25 6.40 1.21 16.16
CA ALA A 25 7.74 1.80 16.32
C ALA A 25 8.78 1.16 15.37
N ALA A 26 8.81 -0.17 15.26
CA ALA A 26 9.69 -0.88 14.33
C ALA A 26 9.29 -0.64 12.85
N GLY A 27 7.98 -0.52 12.58
CA GLY A 27 7.43 -0.14 11.29
C GLY A 27 7.88 1.27 10.89
N ASN A 28 7.75 2.25 11.79
CA ASN A 28 8.20 3.63 11.61
C ASN A 28 9.71 3.69 11.38
N MET A 29 10.51 2.90 12.10
CA MET A 29 11.96 2.84 11.91
C MET A 29 12.38 2.30 10.53
N VAL A 30 11.60 1.38 9.95
CA VAL A 30 11.91 0.76 8.66
C VAL A 30 11.27 1.50 7.48
N LEU A 31 10.06 2.02 7.69
CA LEU A 31 9.22 2.63 6.65
C LEU A 31 9.32 4.16 6.60
N GLY A 32 9.78 4.79 7.68
CA GLY A 32 9.74 6.24 7.84
C GLY A 32 8.36 6.74 8.24
N GLU A 33 8.34 7.76 9.09
CA GLU A 33 7.11 8.39 9.57
C GLU A 33 6.35 9.09 8.43
N ASP A 34 7.07 9.67 7.48
CA ASP A 34 6.53 10.31 6.27
C ASP A 34 5.70 9.35 5.40
N LEU A 35 6.15 8.11 5.21
CA LEU A 35 5.40 7.09 4.46
C LEU A 35 4.10 6.74 5.18
N ILE A 36 4.18 6.58 6.50
CA ILE A 36 3.07 6.13 7.33
C ILE A 36 2.00 7.22 7.39
N GLN A 37 2.40 8.45 7.74
CA GLN A 37 1.51 9.60 7.72
C GLN A 37 0.89 9.81 6.33
N ALA A 38 1.66 9.66 5.25
CA ALA A 38 1.13 9.78 3.90
C ALA A 38 0.08 8.69 3.58
N SER A 39 0.23 7.49 4.13
CA SER A 39 -0.74 6.40 3.96
C SER A 39 -2.00 6.65 4.80
N GLU A 40 -1.85 7.06 6.07
CA GLU A 40 -2.96 7.40 6.97
C GLU A 40 -3.82 8.56 6.45
N LYS A 41 -3.18 9.55 5.81
CA LYS A 41 -3.90 10.61 5.09
C LYS A 41 -4.86 10.05 4.05
N LEU A 42 -4.45 9.03 3.30
CA LEU A 42 -5.34 8.40 2.34
C LEU A 42 -6.50 7.66 3.02
N ASP A 43 -6.32 7.09 4.21
CA ASP A 43 -7.39 6.42 4.96
C ASP A 43 -8.53 7.38 5.34
N VAL A 44 -8.25 8.67 5.42
CA VAL A 44 -9.22 9.74 5.72
C VAL A 44 -9.53 10.62 4.50
N CYS A 45 -9.21 10.15 3.29
CA CYS A 45 -9.38 10.89 2.03
C CYS A 45 -8.63 12.23 1.92
N ASP A 46 -7.57 12.43 2.70
CA ASP A 46 -6.62 13.51 2.45
C ASP A 46 -5.65 13.09 1.34
N MET A 47 -5.94 13.56 0.12
CA MET A 47 -5.16 13.26 -1.08
C MET A 47 -3.76 13.90 -1.09
N SER A 48 -3.42 14.75 -0.10
CA SER A 48 -2.06 15.30 0.02
C SER A 48 -0.99 14.24 0.28
N GLY A 49 -1.38 13.06 0.81
CA GLY A 49 -0.49 11.92 0.98
C GLY A 49 0.02 11.32 -0.34
N LEU A 50 -0.70 11.51 -1.45
CA LEU A 50 -0.32 10.93 -2.75
C LEU A 50 1.06 11.41 -3.22
N ASN A 51 1.36 12.70 -3.12
CA ASN A 51 2.62 13.26 -3.60
C ASN A 51 3.82 12.64 -2.87
N THR A 52 3.71 12.45 -1.56
CA THR A 52 4.76 11.82 -0.75
C THR A 52 4.97 10.37 -1.16
N LEU A 53 3.88 9.59 -1.32
CA LEU A 53 3.96 8.20 -1.75
C LEU A 53 4.52 8.07 -3.17
N GLU A 54 4.12 8.93 -4.10
CA GLU A 54 4.67 8.95 -5.47
C GLU A 54 6.16 9.30 -5.48
N ASN A 55 6.59 10.23 -4.64
CA ASN A 55 7.99 10.61 -4.50
C ASN A 55 8.84 9.44 -3.97
N ILE A 56 8.36 8.74 -2.93
CA ILE A 56 9.03 7.55 -2.37
C ILE A 56 9.06 6.41 -3.40
N ALA A 57 7.93 6.16 -4.07
CA ALA A 57 7.80 5.13 -5.10
C ALA A 57 8.67 5.40 -6.35
N LYS A 58 9.06 6.65 -6.59
CA LYS A 58 9.95 7.01 -7.72
C LYS A 58 11.42 6.96 -7.33
N ASN A 59 11.77 7.47 -6.15
CA ASN A 59 13.16 7.79 -5.80
C ASN A 59 13.82 6.76 -4.88
N GLU A 60 13.07 5.88 -4.23
CA GLU A 60 13.64 4.86 -3.35
C GLU A 60 13.74 3.48 -4.01
N HIS A 61 14.69 2.66 -3.55
CA HIS A 61 14.95 1.31 -4.07
C HIS A 61 15.00 0.23 -2.96
N ASN A 62 14.46 0.59 -1.80
CA ASN A 62 14.36 -0.24 -0.61
C ASN A 62 12.90 -0.70 -0.40
N MET A 63 12.56 -1.14 0.81
CA MET A 63 11.21 -1.57 1.17
C MET A 63 10.17 -0.45 1.09
N ARG A 64 10.55 0.80 1.38
CA ARG A 64 9.65 1.96 1.37
C ARG A 64 9.06 2.16 -0.01
N ASN A 65 9.85 1.94 -1.06
CA ASN A 65 9.38 1.93 -2.44
C ASN A 65 8.23 0.94 -2.66
N SER A 66 8.40 -0.32 -2.27
CA SER A 66 7.38 -1.35 -2.44
C SER A 66 6.11 -1.04 -1.66
N VAL A 67 6.24 -0.52 -0.43
CA VAL A 67 5.10 -0.16 0.41
C VAL A 67 4.36 1.05 -0.14
N ALA A 68 5.09 2.07 -0.62
CA ALA A 68 4.49 3.23 -1.27
C ALA A 68 3.72 2.83 -2.54
N LEU A 69 4.26 1.92 -3.35
CA LEU A 69 3.56 1.35 -4.51
C LEU A 69 2.30 0.58 -4.09
N LEU A 70 2.34 -0.20 -3.00
CA LEU A 70 1.16 -0.88 -2.48
C LEU A 70 0.08 0.13 -2.06
N ALA A 71 0.40 1.12 -1.24
CA ALA A 71 -0.54 2.15 -0.78
C ALA A 71 -1.17 2.93 -1.96
N LEU A 72 -0.36 3.32 -2.95
CA LEU A 72 -0.85 3.94 -4.19
C LEU A 72 -1.81 3.00 -4.95
N GLY A 73 -1.41 1.74 -5.14
CA GLY A 73 -2.21 0.74 -5.84
C GLY A 73 -3.55 0.46 -5.16
N GLU A 74 -3.56 0.38 -3.84
CA GLU A 74 -4.76 0.20 -3.02
C GLU A 74 -5.72 1.39 -3.13
N ASN A 75 -5.19 2.61 -3.05
CA ASN A 75 -6.00 3.81 -3.25
C ASN A 75 -6.58 3.91 -4.67
N TYR A 76 -5.78 3.56 -5.69
CA TYR A 76 -6.25 3.51 -7.07
C TYR A 76 -7.27 2.40 -7.31
N ALA A 77 -7.14 1.26 -6.61
CA ALA A 77 -8.16 0.22 -6.63
C ALA A 77 -9.46 0.66 -5.94
N ALA A 78 -9.38 1.31 -4.78
CA ALA A 78 -10.53 1.85 -4.06
C ALA A 78 -11.31 2.90 -4.89
N SER A 79 -10.61 3.67 -5.74
CA SER A 79 -11.22 4.63 -6.66
C SER A 79 -11.65 4.05 -8.02
N GLY A 80 -11.41 2.76 -8.27
CA GLY A 80 -11.75 2.09 -9.53
C GLY A 80 -10.83 2.46 -10.71
N ASN A 81 -9.67 3.06 -10.45
CA ASN A 81 -8.72 3.46 -11.49
C ASN A 81 -7.87 2.26 -11.97
N THR A 82 -8.46 1.42 -12.81
CA THR A 82 -7.85 0.18 -13.32
C THR A 82 -6.55 0.42 -14.10
N SER A 83 -6.43 1.55 -14.81
CA SER A 83 -5.22 1.93 -15.55
C SER A 83 -4.04 2.15 -14.60
N LYS A 84 -4.23 2.94 -13.54
CA LYS A 84 -3.19 3.17 -12.53
C LYS A 84 -2.88 1.92 -11.71
N VAL A 85 -3.89 1.09 -11.37
CA VAL A 85 -3.67 -0.22 -10.73
C VAL A 85 -2.77 -1.11 -11.61
N ASN A 86 -3.02 -1.15 -12.92
CA ASN A 86 -2.18 -1.93 -13.84
C ASN A 86 -0.74 -1.40 -13.93
N ALA A 87 -0.55 -0.08 -13.92
CA ALA A 87 0.78 0.53 -13.91
C ALA A 87 1.56 0.18 -12.64
N ILE A 88 0.93 0.29 -11.48
CA ILE A 88 1.52 -0.07 -10.18
C ILE A 88 1.82 -1.57 -10.10
N ALA A 89 0.89 -2.42 -10.54
CA ALA A 89 1.06 -3.86 -10.50
C ALA A 89 2.27 -4.32 -11.35
N LYS A 90 2.52 -3.68 -12.50
CA LYS A 90 3.72 -3.94 -13.31
C LYS A 90 5.00 -3.58 -12.56
N GLN A 91 5.03 -2.44 -11.88
CA GLN A 91 6.19 -2.02 -11.08
C GLN A 91 6.47 -2.99 -9.92
N LEU A 92 5.41 -3.40 -9.20
CA LEU A 92 5.52 -4.39 -8.11
C LEU A 92 5.94 -5.77 -8.63
N GLN A 93 5.54 -6.16 -9.84
CA GLN A 93 5.93 -7.45 -10.44
C GLN A 93 7.44 -7.54 -10.66
N VAL A 94 8.07 -6.45 -11.12
CA VAL A 94 9.54 -6.38 -11.28
C VAL A 94 10.24 -6.65 -9.94
N GLN A 95 9.62 -6.24 -8.83
CA GLN A 95 10.16 -6.42 -7.47
C GLN A 95 9.80 -7.79 -6.86
N THR A 96 8.82 -8.50 -7.44
CA THR A 96 8.30 -9.78 -6.96
C THR A 96 8.24 -10.81 -8.08
N PRO A 97 9.38 -11.22 -8.66
CA PRO A 97 9.42 -12.03 -9.88
C PRO A 97 8.75 -13.40 -9.78
N LYS A 98 8.44 -13.89 -8.57
CA LYS A 98 7.70 -15.13 -8.33
C LYS A 98 6.18 -14.97 -8.39
N LYS A 99 5.67 -13.75 -8.44
CA LYS A 99 4.22 -13.45 -8.48
C LYS A 99 3.84 -13.02 -9.89
N THR A 100 2.71 -13.53 -10.37
CA THR A 100 2.18 -13.11 -11.67
C THR A 100 1.56 -11.72 -11.57
N LEU A 101 1.55 -10.98 -12.68
CA LEU A 101 0.85 -9.70 -12.75
C LEU A 101 -0.62 -9.82 -12.33
N ALA A 102 -1.29 -10.91 -12.73
CA ALA A 102 -2.68 -11.18 -12.37
C ALA A 102 -2.85 -11.35 -10.85
N TYR A 103 -1.94 -12.08 -10.20
CA TYR A 103 -1.94 -12.22 -8.73
C TYR A 103 -1.80 -10.85 -8.05
N ILE A 104 -0.81 -10.04 -8.46
CA ILE A 104 -0.56 -8.73 -7.84
C ILE A 104 -1.77 -7.81 -8.01
N LYS A 105 -2.38 -7.77 -9.20
CA LYS A 105 -3.60 -7.00 -9.44
C LYS A 105 -4.75 -7.44 -8.54
N SER A 106 -4.96 -8.75 -8.42
CA SER A 106 -6.02 -9.30 -7.56
C SER A 106 -5.84 -8.87 -6.11
N GLU A 107 -4.60 -8.89 -5.60
CA GLU A 107 -4.31 -8.47 -4.23
C GLU A 107 -4.52 -6.96 -4.03
N LEU A 108 -4.05 -6.13 -4.97
CA LEU A 108 -4.29 -4.67 -4.92
C LEU A 108 -5.79 -4.34 -4.94
N ILE A 109 -6.58 -5.02 -5.78
CA ILE A 109 -8.04 -4.83 -5.85
C ILE A 109 -8.70 -5.23 -4.53
N LYS A 110 -8.32 -6.40 -3.99
CA LYS A 110 -8.85 -6.88 -2.71
C LYS A 110 -8.51 -5.94 -1.55
N SER A 111 -7.28 -5.47 -1.46
CA SER A 111 -6.88 -4.50 -0.45
C SER A 111 -7.55 -3.13 -0.65
N GLY A 112 -7.68 -2.66 -1.90
CA GLY A 112 -8.42 -1.44 -2.22
C GLY A 112 -9.89 -1.50 -1.80
N HIS A 113 -10.57 -2.64 -1.96
CA HIS A 113 -11.92 -2.83 -1.44
C HIS A 113 -11.98 -2.77 0.09
N LYS A 114 -10.99 -3.34 0.79
CA LYS A 114 -10.90 -3.23 2.26
C LYS A 114 -10.70 -1.78 2.70
N LEU A 115 -9.81 -1.05 2.02
CA LEU A 115 -9.57 0.37 2.26
C LEU A 115 -10.85 1.19 2.06
N GLN A 116 -11.57 0.94 0.96
CA GLN A 116 -12.87 1.56 0.68
C GLN A 116 -13.88 1.29 1.82
N GLN A 117 -13.97 0.05 2.29
CA GLN A 117 -14.87 -0.33 3.40
C GLN A 117 -14.47 0.34 4.72
N ASN A 118 -13.16 0.42 5.02
CA ASN A 118 -12.66 1.08 6.22
C ASN A 118 -12.98 2.57 6.23
N ARG A 119 -12.77 3.27 5.10
CA ARG A 119 -13.14 4.68 4.92
C ARG A 119 -14.63 4.91 5.21
N ILE A 120 -15.49 4.11 4.60
CA ILE A 120 -16.95 4.20 4.79
C ILE A 120 -17.32 3.98 6.26
N LYS A 121 -16.73 2.96 6.90
CA LYS A 121 -16.95 2.67 8.32
C LYS A 121 -16.55 3.84 9.23
N ASN A 122 -15.53 4.60 8.84
CA ASN A 122 -15.01 5.75 9.58
C ASN A 122 -15.68 7.09 9.18
N GLY A 123 -16.76 7.05 8.38
CA GLY A 123 -17.53 8.25 8.00
C GLY A 123 -16.97 9.03 6.80
N PHE A 124 -15.98 8.48 6.09
CA PHE A 124 -15.40 9.08 4.89
C PHE A 124 -16.00 8.50 3.61
N THR A 125 -15.78 9.19 2.48
CA THR A 125 -16.13 8.64 1.17
C THR A 125 -15.29 7.42 0.85
N GLY A 126 -15.89 6.31 0.41
CA GLY A 126 -15.12 5.12 0.06
C GLY A 126 -14.13 5.33 -1.10
N ASN A 127 -14.50 6.19 -2.06
CA ASN A 127 -13.69 6.57 -3.21
C ASN A 127 -13.21 8.02 -3.06
N CYS A 128 -12.07 8.21 -2.40
CA CYS A 128 -11.40 9.51 -2.38
C CYS A 128 -11.00 9.88 -3.82
N LYS A 129 -11.38 11.07 -4.27
CA LYS A 129 -11.08 11.60 -5.61
C LYS A 129 -10.11 12.76 -5.50
#